data_AF-A0A3R6A4N4-F1
#
_entry.id   AF-A0A3R6A4N4-F1
#
_cell.length_a   1.000
_cell.length_b   1.000
_cell.length_c   1.000
_cell.angle_alpha   90.00
_cell.angle_beta   90.00
_cell.angle_gamma   90.00
#
_symmetry.space_group_name_H-M   'P 1'
#
loop_
_entity.id
_entity.type
_entity.pdbx_description
1 polymer ?
#
loop_
_entity_poly.entity_id
_entity_poly.type
_entity_poly.pdbx_seq_one_letter_code
_entity_poly.pdbx_strand_id
1 'polypeptide(L)' 'MMHRRWDIEENGFHQLKTYYHAKHCYCRDAVETIFNLIIIGFNVRELYLYRRSRNFAGSGISRKSINRIFCD' A
#
# COMPACT_ATOMS: atom_id res chain seq x y z
N MET A 1 -22.87 -25.16 2.78
CA MET A 1 -21.66 -24.66 2.10
C MET A 1 -21.97 -23.78 0.89
N MET A 2 -23.00 -24.09 0.09
CA MET A 2 -23.47 -23.26 -1.03
C MET A 2 -23.95 -21.85 -0.64
N HIS A 3 -24.65 -21.70 0.48
CA HIS A 3 -25.26 -20.41 0.87
C HIS A 3 -24.25 -19.28 1.13
N ARG A 4 -23.05 -19.62 1.64
CA ARG A 4 -21.97 -18.65 1.85
C ARG A 4 -21.27 -18.24 0.55
N ARG A 5 -21.23 -19.14 -0.44
CA ARG A 5 -20.69 -18.80 -1.77
C ARG A 5 -21.65 -17.88 -2.52
N TRP A 6 -22.95 -18.13 -2.40
CA TRP A 6 -23.98 -17.28 -2.99
C TRP A 6 -23.96 -15.87 -2.40
N ASP A 7 -23.81 -15.75 -1.07
CA ASP A 7 -23.78 -14.44 -0.39
C ASP A 7 -22.59 -13.54 -0.83
N ILE A 8 -21.44 -14.14 -1.13
CA ILE A 8 -20.29 -13.41 -1.68
C ILE A 8 -20.60 -12.84 -3.08
N GLU A 9 -21.33 -13.59 -3.89
CA GLU A 9 -21.69 -13.22 -5.26
C GLU A 9 -22.83 -12.21 -5.30
N GLU A 10 -23.89 -12.47 -4.54
CA GLU A 10 -25.11 -11.67 -4.44
C GLU A 10 -24.87 -10.34 -3.75
N ASN A 11 -24.06 -10.30 -2.68
CA ASN A 11 -23.89 -9.08 -1.88
C ASN A 11 -22.54 -8.42 -2.15
N GLY A 12 -21.44 -9.17 -2.07
CA GLY A 12 -20.09 -8.63 -2.25
C GLY A 12 -19.84 -8.12 -3.67
N PHE A 13 -19.97 -9.01 -4.66
CA PHE A 13 -19.72 -8.64 -6.06
C PHE A 13 -20.79 -7.70 -6.64
N HIS A 14 -22.05 -7.85 -6.22
CA HIS A 14 -23.09 -6.91 -6.64
C HIS A 14 -22.83 -5.50 -6.12
N GLN A 15 -22.43 -5.33 -4.85
CA GLN A 15 -22.10 -4.01 -4.31
C GLN A 15 -20.90 -3.39 -5.03
N LEU A 16 -19.83 -4.16 -5.24
CA LEU A 16 -18.63 -3.70 -5.95
C LEU A 16 -18.94 -3.22 -7.37
N LYS A 17 -19.79 -3.95 -8.11
CA LYS A 17 -20.14 -3.60 -9.49
C LYS A 17 -21.17 -2.47 -9.58
N THR A 18 -22.12 -2.40 -8.65
CA THR A 18 -23.28 -1.49 -8.74
C THR A 18 -23.02 -0.15 -8.06
N TYR A 19 -22.39 -0.15 -6.88
CA TYR A 19 -22.19 1.07 -6.08
C TYR A 19 -20.76 1.61 -6.17
N TYR A 20 -19.76 0.74 -6.23
CA TYR A 20 -18.36 1.16 -6.34
C TYR A 20 -17.88 1.29 -7.79
N HIS A 21 -18.77 1.03 -8.76
CA HIS A 21 -18.49 1.08 -10.20
C HIS A 21 -17.22 0.31 -10.62
N ALA A 22 -16.85 -0.72 -9.85
CA ALA A 22 -15.71 -1.60 -10.13
C ALA A 22 -16.04 -2.60 -11.27
N LYS A 23 -16.72 -2.12 -12.32
CA LYS A 23 -17.19 -2.89 -13.47
C LYS A 23 -16.16 -3.02 -14.59
N HIS A 24 -15.06 -2.26 -14.57
CA HIS A 24 -14.23 -2.06 -15.76
C HIS A 24 -12.76 -2.46 -15.59
N CYS A 25 -12.14 -2.96 -16.67
CA CYS A 25 -10.74 -3.33 -16.78
C CYS A 25 -9.73 -2.22 -16.43
N TYR A 26 -10.16 -0.97 -16.27
CA TYR A 26 -9.32 0.14 -15.76
C TYR A 26 -9.01 0.00 -14.27
N CYS A 27 -9.74 -0.83 -13.51
CA CYS A 27 -9.37 -1.14 -12.13
C CYS A 27 -8.10 -1.98 -12.06
N ARG A 28 -7.71 -2.75 -13.10
CA ARG A 28 -6.44 -3.47 -13.06
C ARG A 28 -5.27 -2.51 -13.19
N ASP A 29 -5.27 -1.71 -14.25
CA ASP A 29 -4.16 -0.79 -14.54
C ASP A 29 -4.08 0.34 -13.50
N ALA A 30 -5.21 0.87 -13.04
CA ALA A 30 -5.22 1.88 -11.99
C ALA A 30 -4.75 1.33 -10.64
N VAL A 31 -5.20 0.13 -10.24
CA VAL A 31 -4.75 -0.51 -9.01
C VAL A 31 -3.27 -0.86 -9.10
N GLU A 32 -2.81 -1.42 -10.21
CA GLU A 32 -1.40 -1.71 -10.46
C GLU A 32 -0.55 -0.43 -10.43
N THR A 33 -1.04 0.66 -11.04
CA THR A 33 -0.39 1.97 -11.00
C THR A 33 -0.29 2.50 -9.57
N ILE A 34 -1.36 2.42 -8.78
CA ILE A 34 -1.36 2.82 -7.37
C ILE A 34 -0.37 1.96 -6.56
N PHE A 35 -0.35 0.64 -6.76
CA PHE A 35 0.62 -0.25 -6.12
C PHE A 35 2.06 0.11 -6.49
N ASN A 36 2.33 0.36 -7.77
CA ASN A 36 3.65 0.77 -8.24
C ASN A 36 4.08 2.11 -7.63
N LEU A 37 3.17 3.09 -7.51
CA LEU A 37 3.43 4.36 -6.83
C LEU A 37 3.76 4.16 -5.34
N ILE A 38 3.03 3.28 -4.65
CA ILE A 38 3.31 2.93 -3.25
C ILE A 38 4.71 2.31 -3.11
N ILE A 39 5.08 1.36 -3.99
CA ILE A 39 6.39 0.71 -3.99
C ILE A 39 7.51 1.72 -4.26
N ILE A 40 7.32 2.62 -5.23
CA ILE A 40 8.28 3.69 -5.53
C ILE A 40 8.45 4.60 -4.30
N GLY A 41 7.35 5.04 -3.69
CA GLY A 41 7.38 5.87 -2.49
C GLY A 41 8.13 5.19 -1.33
N PHE A 42 7.89 3.90 -1.12
CA PHE A 42 8.60 3.10 -0.13
C PHE A 42 10.11 3.01 -0.43
N ASN A 43 10.49 2.71 -1.67
CA ASN A 43 11.89 2.61 -2.09
C ASN A 43 12.64 3.95 -1.96
N VAL A 44 12.00 5.07 -2.32
CA VAL A 44 12.58 6.41 -2.16
C VAL A 44 12.76 6.74 -0.68
N ARG A 45 11.78 6.42 0.17
CA ARG A 45 11.88 6.59 1.61
C ARG A 45 13.04 5.75 2.17
N GLU A 46 13.12 4.47 1.85
CA GLU A 46 14.20 3.60 2.32
C GLU A 46 15.58 4.04 1.81
N LEU A 47 15.70 4.50 0.56
CA LEU A 47 16.95 5.04 0.01
C LEU A 47 17.38 6.31 0.77
N TYR A 48 16.45 7.23 1.02
CA TYR A 48 16.69 8.42 1.82
C TYR A 48 17.13 8.06 3.23
N LEU A 49 16.43 7.12 3.88
CA LEU A 49 16.79 6.63 5.20
C LEU A 49 18.15 5.93 5.22
N TYR A 50 18.50 5.15 4.20
CA TYR A 50 19.82 4.52 4.09
C TYR A 50 20.94 5.55 3.95
N ARG A 51 20.78 6.53 3.06
CA ARG A 51 21.76 7.64 2.90
C ARG A 51 21.90 8.45 4.18
N ARG A 52 20.78 8.81 4.81
CA ARG A 52 20.80 9.55 6.07
C ARG A 52 21.34 8.69 7.22
N SER A 53 21.06 7.38 7.23
CA SER A 53 21.61 6.43 8.19
C SER A 53 23.11 6.24 8.05
N ARG A 54 23.70 6.35 6.85
CA ARG A 54 25.16 6.41 6.71
C ARG A 54 25.74 7.65 7.38
N ASN A 55 25.03 8.77 7.30
CA ASN A 55 25.39 9.97 8.08
C ASN A 55 25.14 9.77 9.59
N PHE A 56 24.12 8.98 9.96
CA PHE A 56 23.82 8.66 11.37
C PHE A 56 24.73 7.58 11.99
N ALA A 57 25.37 6.72 11.19
CA ALA A 57 26.33 5.72 11.67
C ALA A 57 27.51 6.38 12.41
N GLY A 58 27.82 7.63 12.07
CA GLY A 58 28.76 8.48 12.82
C GLY A 58 28.12 9.36 13.91
N SER A 59 26.80 9.41 14.03
CA SER A 59 26.07 10.32 14.94
C SER A 59 25.43 9.63 16.16
N GLY A 60 25.54 8.30 16.29
CA GLY A 60 24.97 7.52 17.40
C GLY A 60 23.43 7.38 17.42
N ILE A 61 22.73 7.78 16.36
CA ILE A 61 21.25 7.73 16.28
C ILE A 61 20.81 6.37 15.75
N SER A 62 19.92 5.68 16.48
CA SER A 62 19.49 4.33 16.12
C SER A 62 18.42 4.31 15.03
N ARG A 63 18.41 3.26 14.20
CA ARG A 63 17.40 3.05 13.15
C ARG A 63 15.95 3.03 13.68
N LYS A 64 15.73 2.58 14.92
CA LYS A 64 14.41 2.63 15.60
C LYS A 64 13.95 4.07 15.87
N SER A 65 14.86 4.97 16.28
CA SER A 65 14.52 6.37 16.55
C SER A 65 14.17 7.13 15.27
N ILE A 66 14.84 6.82 14.16
CA ILE A 66 14.54 7.39 12.85
C ILE A 66 13.12 7.03 12.39
N ASN A 67 12.71 5.77 12.53
CA ASN A 67 11.36 5.37 12.16
C ASN A 67 10.27 6.08 12.98
N ARG A 68 10.52 6.48 14.22
CA ARG A 68 9.55 7.25 15.03
C ARG A 68 9.34 8.66 14.49
N ILE A 69 10.40 9.33 14.03
CA ILE A 69 10.33 10.70 13.46
C ILE A 69 9.40 10.79 12.24
N PHE A 70 9.17 9.69 11.52
CA PHE A 70 8.32 9.66 10.33
C PHE A 70 6.95 9.02 10.56
N CYS A 71 6.68 8.51 11.77
CA CYS A 71 5.37 7.96 12.13
C CYS A 71 4.53 8.94 12.97
N ASP A 72 5.14 9.99 13.50
CA ASP A 72 4.48 11.17 14.10
C ASP A 72 4.30 12.27 13.02
#